data_AF-C9RNU1-F1
#
_entry.id   AF-C9RNU1-F1
#
_cell.length_a   1.000
_cell.length_b   1.000
_cell.length_c   1.000
_cell.angle_alpha   90.00
_cell.angle_beta   90.00
_cell.angle_gamma   90.00
#
_symmetry.space_group_name_H-M   'P 1'
#
loop_
_entity.id
_entity.type
_entity.pdbx_description
1 polymer ?
#
loop_
_entity_poly.entity_id
_entity_poly.type
_entity_poly.pdbx_seq_one_letter_code
_entity_poly.pdbx_strand_id
1 'polypeptide(L)'
;MAFSEEYLKDYEKKIRELPVEELYDILSQIRDHGFQADDSPERIRIIEKRIIELTGDKDSILPMPQYSQKLNEKYLNKTTLGSFTFKIGGLVLIFVGIGFSDNTSNQYTPFNFITCGLGLLVFVLGCLFDGQIRLYVRDLTAVRTREDHPRDFWFIISILGLIGVGLIIWGLL
;
A
#
# COMPACT_ATOMS: atom_id res chain seq x y z
N MET A 1 16.63 -3.00 21.87
CA MET A 1 16.66 -2.74 23.33
C MET A 1 15.49 -3.48 23.94
N ALA A 2 15.64 -4.07 25.13
CA ALA A 2 14.50 -4.69 25.82
C ALA A 2 13.66 -3.60 26.51
N PHE A 3 12.33 -3.67 26.38
CA PHE A 3 11.41 -2.76 27.08
C PHE A 3 11.40 -3.05 28.58
N SER A 4 11.09 -2.04 29.38
CA SER A 4 10.86 -2.24 30.81
C SER A 4 9.61 -3.10 31.05
N GLU A 5 9.62 -3.89 32.12
CA GLU A 5 8.46 -4.72 32.49
C GLU A 5 7.19 -3.88 32.75
N GLU A 6 7.37 -2.66 33.26
CA GLU A 6 6.27 -1.74 33.54
C GLU A 6 5.60 -1.26 32.24
N TYR A 7 6.39 -0.98 31.20
CA TYR A 7 5.87 -0.65 29.88
C TYR A 7 5.10 -1.82 29.26
N LEU A 8 5.63 -3.05 29.36
CA LEU A 8 4.97 -4.24 28.80
C LEU A 8 3.64 -4.54 29.51
N LYS A 9 3.52 -4.28 30.81
CA LYS A 9 2.26 -4.43 31.57
C LYS A 9 1.21 -3.41 31.17
N ASP A 10 1.60 -2.14 30.99
CA ASP A 10 0.67 -1.10 30.51
C ASP A 10 0.22 -1.40 29.08
N TYR A 11 1.13 -1.90 28.24
CA TYR A 11 0.82 -2.35 26.89
C TYR A 11 -0.16 -3.53 26.87
N GLU A 12 0.06 -4.55 27.71
CA GLU A 12 -0.86 -5.68 27.85
C GLU A 12 -2.27 -5.22 28.26
N LYS A 13 -2.36 -4.24 29.19
CA LYS A 13 -3.65 -3.69 29.61
C LYS A 13 -4.35 -2.98 28.46
N LYS A 14 -3.64 -2.15 27.70
CA LYS A 14 -4.18 -1.44 26.53
C LYS A 14 -4.73 -2.40 25.48
N ILE A 15 -3.99 -3.47 25.14
CA ILE A 15 -4.44 -4.41 24.11
C ILE A 15 -5.61 -5.31 24.56
N ARG A 16 -5.85 -5.48 25.87
CA ARG A 16 -6.99 -6.26 26.37
C ARG A 16 -8.33 -5.61 26.05
N GLU A 17 -8.35 -4.29 25.93
CA GLU A 17 -9.53 -3.48 25.67
C GLU A 17 -9.87 -3.38 24.17
N LEU A 18 -8.96 -3.84 23.28
CA LEU A 18 -9.13 -3.74 21.83
C LEU A 18 -9.89 -4.94 21.24
N PRO A 19 -10.69 -4.72 20.18
CA PRO A 19 -11.32 -5.79 19.41
C PRO A 19 -10.28 -6.55 18.57
N VAL A 20 -10.63 -7.76 18.13
CA VAL A 20 -9.73 -8.70 17.44
C VAL A 20 -9.16 -8.09 16.15
N GLU A 21 -9.97 -7.34 15.42
CA GLU A 21 -9.61 -6.71 14.16
C GLU A 21 -8.47 -5.70 14.36
N GLU A 22 -8.57 -4.85 15.39
CA GLU A 22 -7.53 -3.87 15.72
C GLU A 22 -6.23 -4.55 16.19
N LEU A 23 -6.33 -5.71 16.85
CA LEU A 23 -5.16 -6.50 17.24
C LEU A 23 -4.41 -7.06 16.03
N TYR A 24 -5.12 -7.51 14.99
CA TYR A 24 -4.49 -7.94 13.74
C TYR A 24 -3.82 -6.77 13.00
N ASP A 25 -4.44 -5.59 13.01
CA ASP A 25 -3.86 -4.39 12.40
C ASP A 25 -2.58 -3.96 13.11
N ILE A 26 -2.57 -3.92 14.45
CA ILE A 26 -1.37 -3.61 15.24
C ILE A 26 -0.29 -4.68 15.00
N LEU A 27 -0.67 -5.96 14.97
CA LEU A 27 0.27 -7.05 14.69
C LEU A 27 0.90 -6.91 13.30
N SER A 28 0.12 -6.50 12.29
CA SER A 28 0.62 -6.20 10.94
C SER A 28 1.59 -5.03 10.99
N GLN A 29 1.22 -3.91 11.62
CA GLN A 29 2.06 -2.71 11.71
C GLN A 29 3.43 -3.01 12.36
N ILE A 30 3.45 -3.79 13.45
CA ILE A 30 4.70 -4.17 14.15
C ILE A 30 5.55 -5.13 13.29
N ARG A 31 4.93 -6.07 12.59
CA ARG A 31 5.66 -7.03 11.74
C ARG A 31 6.17 -6.39 10.44
N ASP A 32 5.45 -5.43 9.88
CA ASP A 32 5.77 -4.73 8.63
C ASP A 32 6.83 -3.64 8.80
N HIS A 33 7.04 -3.14 10.02
CA HIS A 33 7.97 -2.05 10.33
C HIS A 33 9.19 -2.47 11.15
N GLY A 34 9.82 -3.61 10.87
CA GLY A 34 10.98 -4.16 11.62
C GLY A 34 12.25 -3.29 11.78
N PHE A 35 12.23 -2.01 11.38
CA PHE A 35 13.28 -1.00 11.60
C PHE A 35 12.82 0.20 12.47
N GLN A 36 11.58 0.24 12.97
CA GLN A 36 11.19 1.25 13.96
C GLN A 36 11.63 0.81 15.37
N ALA A 37 12.12 1.75 16.16
CA ALA A 37 12.78 1.52 17.45
C ALA A 37 11.88 0.88 18.53
N ASP A 38 10.59 0.64 18.21
CA ASP A 38 9.56 0.19 19.15
C ASP A 38 9.18 -1.31 19.04
N ASP A 39 9.76 -2.07 18.11
CA ASP A 39 9.29 -3.42 17.76
C ASP A 39 10.02 -4.54 18.51
N SER A 40 9.57 -4.77 19.74
CA SER A 40 10.07 -5.85 20.59
C SER A 40 9.36 -7.17 20.34
N PRO A 41 10.09 -8.30 20.25
CA PRO A 41 9.52 -9.66 20.20
C PRO A 41 8.51 -9.94 21.31
N GLU A 42 8.66 -9.30 22.46
CA GLU A 42 7.76 -9.40 23.60
C GLU A 42 6.38 -8.79 23.32
N ARG A 43 6.31 -7.64 22.63
CA ARG A 43 5.03 -7.02 22.23
C ARG A 43 4.25 -7.87 21.23
N ILE A 44 4.96 -8.47 20.27
CA ILE A 44 4.39 -9.40 19.28
C ILE A 44 3.72 -10.58 20.00
N ARG A 45 4.43 -11.21 20.94
CA ARG A 45 3.92 -12.34 21.73
C ARG A 45 2.68 -11.96 22.55
N ILE A 46 2.65 -10.75 23.10
CA ILE A 46 1.52 -10.25 23.90
C ILE A 46 0.26 -10.11 23.01
N ILE A 47 0.39 -9.60 21.78
CA ILE A 47 -0.73 -9.46 20.84
C ILE A 47 -1.18 -10.82 20.28
N GLU A 48 -0.25 -11.67 19.84
CA GLU A 48 -0.55 -13.02 19.36
C GLU A 48 -1.33 -13.82 20.40
N LYS A 49 -0.88 -13.77 21.67
CA LYS A 49 -1.55 -14.43 22.78
C LYS A 49 -2.98 -13.92 22.95
N ARG A 50 -3.20 -12.60 22.86
CA ARG A 50 -4.54 -12.01 23.00
C ARG A 50 -5.48 -12.39 21.86
N ILE A 51 -4.97 -12.44 20.63
CA ILE A 51 -5.74 -12.90 19.47
C ILE A 51 -6.17 -14.35 19.70
N ILE A 52 -5.26 -15.24 20.11
CA ILE A 52 -5.58 -16.65 20.42
C ILE A 52 -6.63 -16.75 21.54
N GLU A 53 -6.52 -15.93 22.58
CA GLU A 53 -7.49 -15.91 23.68
C GLU A 53 -8.90 -15.51 23.23
N LEU A 54 -9.00 -14.61 22.24
CA LEU A 54 -10.28 -14.11 21.74
C LEU A 54 -10.87 -15.00 20.64
N THR A 55 -10.04 -15.61 19.79
CA THR A 55 -10.49 -16.44 18.64
C THR A 55 -10.52 -17.92 18.95
N GLY A 56 -9.79 -18.39 19.98
CA GLY A 56 -9.63 -19.80 20.30
C GLY A 56 -8.82 -20.60 19.26
N ASP A 57 -8.32 -19.94 18.21
CA ASP A 57 -7.71 -20.59 17.06
C ASP A 57 -6.22 -20.23 16.96
N LYS A 58 -5.39 -21.17 17.40
CA LYS A 58 -3.93 -21.06 17.39
C LYS A 58 -3.32 -21.17 15.99
N ASP A 59 -4.06 -21.75 15.04
CA ASP A 59 -3.62 -22.03 13.68
C ASP A 59 -3.98 -20.89 12.71
N SER A 60 -4.83 -19.96 13.14
CA SER A 60 -5.22 -18.75 12.40
C SER A 60 -4.12 -17.66 12.32
N ILE A 61 -3.04 -17.77 13.10
CA ILE A 61 -1.90 -16.86 13.04
C ILE A 61 -1.00 -17.29 11.88
N LEU A 62 -1.38 -16.88 10.67
CA LEU A 62 -0.65 -17.24 9.46
C LEU A 62 0.75 -16.59 9.44
N PRO A 63 1.81 -17.35 9.09
CA PRO A 63 3.10 -16.78 8.76
C PRO A 63 3.02 -15.92 7.49
N MET A 64 3.85 -14.87 7.43
CA MET A 64 3.83 -13.78 6.42
C MET A 64 3.66 -14.20 4.94
N PRO A 65 4.23 -15.32 4.46
CA PRO A 65 4.02 -15.76 3.07
C PRO A 65 2.58 -16.16 2.76
N GLN A 66 1.86 -16.71 3.74
CA GLN A 66 0.50 -17.21 3.53
C GLN A 66 -0.55 -16.08 3.59
N TYR A 67 -0.30 -15.03 4.37
CA TYR A 67 -1.14 -13.84 4.38
C TYR A 67 -1.07 -13.06 3.06
N SER A 68 0.15 -12.81 2.54
CA SER A 68 0.34 -12.14 1.24
C SER A 68 -0.24 -12.96 0.09
N GLN A 69 -0.15 -14.30 0.15
CA GLN A 69 -0.77 -15.20 -0.82
C GLN A 69 -2.31 -15.14 -0.74
N LYS A 70 -2.90 -15.15 0.46
CA LYS A 70 -4.36 -15.00 0.64
C LYS A 70 -4.87 -13.63 0.21
N LEU A 71 -4.09 -12.57 0.44
CA LEU A 71 -4.39 -11.21 -0.02
C LEU A 71 -4.35 -11.13 -1.55
N ASN A 72 -3.32 -11.72 -2.16
CA ASN A 72 -3.22 -11.86 -3.60
C ASN A 72 -4.41 -12.66 -4.15
N GLU A 73 -4.79 -13.80 -3.57
CA GLU A 73 -5.95 -14.57 -4.05
C GLU A 73 -7.27 -13.78 -3.93
N LYS A 74 -7.49 -13.05 -2.83
CA LYS A 74 -8.70 -12.25 -2.60
C LYS A 74 -8.85 -11.10 -3.60
N TYR A 75 -7.76 -10.40 -3.92
CA TYR A 75 -7.82 -9.20 -4.76
C TYR A 75 -7.47 -9.49 -6.23
N LEU A 76 -6.54 -10.40 -6.53
CA LEU A 76 -6.04 -10.67 -7.89
C LEU A 76 -7.13 -11.26 -8.78
N ASN A 77 -8.04 -12.08 -8.23
CA ASN A 77 -9.21 -12.60 -8.95
C ASN A 77 -10.28 -11.56 -9.30
N LYS A 78 -10.28 -10.37 -8.68
CA LYS A 78 -11.17 -9.25 -9.03
C LYS A 78 -10.58 -8.30 -10.08
N THR A 79 -9.34 -8.52 -10.53
CA THR A 79 -8.67 -7.65 -11.52
C THR A 79 -9.16 -8.01 -12.92
N THR A 80 -9.75 -7.06 -13.63
CA THR A 80 -10.15 -7.29 -15.02
C THR A 80 -8.92 -7.21 -15.94
N LEU A 81 -8.84 -8.02 -17.00
CA LEU A 81 -7.68 -8.00 -17.91
C LEU A 81 -7.40 -6.58 -18.46
N GLY A 82 -8.46 -5.81 -18.75
CA GLY A 82 -8.34 -4.46 -19.29
C GLY A 82 -7.76 -3.44 -18.32
N SER A 83 -8.14 -3.47 -17.04
CA SER A 83 -7.63 -2.54 -16.03
C SER A 83 -6.14 -2.79 -15.72
N PHE A 84 -5.70 -4.04 -15.78
CA PHE A 84 -4.29 -4.40 -15.69
C PHE A 84 -3.49 -3.78 -16.84
N THR A 85 -4.00 -3.86 -18.07
CA THR A 85 -3.39 -3.22 -19.24
C THR A 85 -3.31 -1.70 -19.08
N PHE A 86 -4.37 -1.05 -18.56
CA PHE A 86 -4.33 0.39 -18.28
C PHE A 86 -3.29 0.76 -17.22
N LYS A 87 -3.19 0.01 -16.13
CA LYS A 87 -2.21 0.28 -15.06
C LYS A 87 -0.77 0.13 -15.57
N ILE A 88 -0.47 -0.96 -16.28
CA ILE A 88 0.86 -1.16 -16.87
C ILE A 88 1.14 -0.11 -17.95
N GLY A 89 0.20 0.14 -18.84
CA GLY A 89 0.34 1.14 -19.90
C GLY A 89 0.63 2.54 -19.35
N GLY A 90 -0.07 2.93 -18.28
CA GLY A 90 0.18 4.18 -17.57
C GLY A 90 1.58 4.26 -16.96
N LEU A 91 2.04 3.18 -16.30
CA LEU A 91 3.41 3.11 -15.76
C LEU A 91 4.47 3.19 -16.87
N VAL A 92 4.29 2.48 -17.98
CA VAL A 92 5.21 2.53 -19.13
C VAL A 92 5.30 3.96 -19.67
N LEU A 93 4.18 4.67 -19.82
CA LEU A 93 4.18 6.07 -20.26
C LEU A 93 4.94 7.00 -19.31
N ILE A 94 4.82 6.79 -17.99
CA ILE A 94 5.60 7.53 -16.99
C ILE A 94 7.09 7.27 -17.17
N PHE A 95 7.51 6.02 -17.33
CA PHE A 95 8.92 5.68 -17.56
C PHE A 95 9.44 6.21 -18.89
N VAL A 96 8.62 6.24 -19.94
CA VAL A 96 8.99 6.85 -21.22
C VAL A 96 9.21 8.35 -21.04
N GLY A 97 8.33 9.06 -20.33
CA GLY A 97 8.48 10.49 -20.08
C GLY A 97 9.70 10.85 -19.22
N ILE A 98 10.07 9.98 -18.27
CA ILE A 98 11.29 10.15 -17.46
C ILE A 98 12.56 9.78 -18.26
N GLY A 99 12.48 8.70 -19.05
CA GLY A 99 13.62 8.13 -19.77
C GLY A 99 14.01 8.89 -21.04
N PHE A 100 13.09 9.65 -21.65
CA PHE A 100 13.38 10.55 -22.76
C PHE A 100 14.01 11.88 -22.26
N SER A 101 15.16 11.82 -21.59
CA SER A 101 15.95 13.02 -21.35
C SER A 101 16.74 13.35 -22.62
N ASP A 102 16.66 14.59 -23.09
CA ASP A 102 17.38 15.02 -24.29
C ASP A 102 18.89 14.94 -24.02
N ASN A 103 19.59 14.06 -24.75
CA ASN A 103 20.99 13.66 -24.52
C ASN A 103 21.99 14.84 -24.59
N THR A 104 21.52 16.01 -25.01
CA THR A 104 22.31 17.22 -25.24
C THR A 104 22.25 18.23 -24.09
N SER A 105 21.24 18.18 -23.21
CA SER A 105 21.01 19.28 -22.24
C SER A 105 20.62 18.86 -20.81
N ASN A 106 20.30 17.58 -20.55
CA ASN A 106 19.73 17.16 -19.24
C ASN A 106 18.50 17.99 -18.82
N GLN A 107 17.75 18.54 -19.77
CA GLN A 107 16.54 19.31 -19.50
C GLN A 107 15.32 18.47 -19.82
N TYR A 108 14.37 18.46 -18.88
CA TYR A 108 13.04 17.90 -19.13
C TYR A 108 12.33 18.77 -20.15
N THR A 109 11.98 18.18 -21.29
CA THR A 109 11.23 18.88 -22.31
C THR A 109 9.74 18.92 -21.96
N PRO A 110 8.96 19.84 -22.53
CA PRO A 110 7.51 19.87 -22.34
C PRO A 110 6.83 18.53 -22.68
N PHE A 111 7.39 17.77 -23.64
CA PHE A 111 6.97 16.42 -23.99
C PHE A 111 7.10 15.43 -22.83
N ASN A 112 8.14 15.54 -22.00
CA ASN A 112 8.35 14.66 -20.84
C ASN A 112 7.24 14.86 -19.80
N PHE A 113 6.87 16.11 -19.53
CA PHE A 113 5.81 16.44 -18.59
C PHE A 113 4.44 15.96 -19.09
N ILE A 114 4.14 16.18 -20.37
CA ILE A 114 2.88 15.72 -20.98
C ILE A 114 2.77 14.19 -20.96
N THR A 115 3.83 13.48 -21.34
CA THR A 115 3.84 12.00 -21.37
C THR A 115 3.73 11.40 -19.96
N CYS A 116 4.42 11.97 -18.97
CA CYS A 116 4.26 11.57 -17.56
C CYS A 116 2.84 11.84 -17.05
N GLY A 117 2.28 13.01 -17.36
CA GLY A 117 0.93 13.37 -16.94
C GLY A 117 -0.15 12.47 -17.56
N LEU A 118 -0.04 12.16 -18.85
CA LEU A 118 -0.91 11.19 -19.53
C LEU A 118 -0.77 9.80 -18.93
N GLY A 119 0.46 9.36 -18.62
CA GLY A 119 0.69 8.08 -17.97
C GLY A 119 0.02 7.96 -16.60
N LEU A 120 0.06 9.03 -15.77
CA LEU A 120 -0.65 9.08 -14.49
C LEU A 120 -2.17 9.00 -14.67
N LEU A 121 -2.74 9.70 -15.65
CA LEU A 121 -4.19 9.66 -15.90
C LEU A 121 -4.66 8.28 -16.39
N VAL A 122 -3.89 7.65 -17.26
CA VAL A 122 -4.15 6.28 -17.75
C VAL A 122 -4.10 5.28 -16.59
N PHE A 123 -3.13 5.43 -15.69
CA PHE A 123 -3.03 4.61 -14.48
C PHE A 123 -4.23 4.81 -13.53
N VAL A 124 -4.64 6.06 -13.32
CA VAL A 124 -5.80 6.42 -12.49
C VAL A 124 -7.09 5.81 -13.06
N LEU A 125 -7.30 5.89 -14.38
CA LEU A 125 -8.43 5.26 -15.06
C LEU A 125 -8.45 3.75 -14.83
N GLY A 126 -7.29 3.08 -14.95
CA GLY A 126 -7.16 1.65 -14.64
C GLY A 126 -7.51 1.31 -13.19
N CYS A 127 -7.12 2.16 -12.24
CA CYS A 127 -7.48 1.98 -10.82
C CYS A 127 -8.97 2.21 -10.54
N LEU A 128 -9.60 3.18 -11.22
CA LEU A 128 -11.03 3.46 -11.11
C LEU A 128 -11.90 2.33 -11.65
N PHE A 129 -11.50 1.70 -12.77
CA PHE A 129 -12.22 0.58 -13.37
C PHE A 129 -12.29 -0.64 -12.46
N ASP A 130 -11.19 -1.00 -11.80
CA ASP A 130 -11.19 -2.11 -10.83
C ASP A 130 -11.65 -1.70 -9.43
N GLY A 131 -11.68 -0.41 -9.12
CA GLY A 131 -11.84 0.08 -7.76
C GLY A 131 -10.70 -0.37 -6.82
N GLN A 132 -9.50 -0.60 -7.34
CA GLN A 132 -8.35 -1.02 -6.53
C GLN A 132 -7.04 -0.38 -6.99
N ILE A 133 -6.23 0.03 -6.01
CA ILE A 133 -4.87 0.52 -6.16
C ILE A 133 -3.96 -0.54 -5.54
N ARG A 134 -2.99 -1.02 -6.32
CA ARG A 134 -1.94 -1.91 -5.84
C ARG A 134 -0.60 -1.24 -6.03
N LEU A 135 0.11 -1.08 -4.93
CA LEU A 135 1.49 -0.62 -4.93
C LEU A 135 2.37 -1.80 -4.54
N TYR A 136 3.20 -2.23 -5.48
CA TYR A 136 4.21 -3.25 -5.28
C TYR A 136 5.52 -2.54 -4.92
N VAL A 137 5.91 -2.54 -3.64
CA VAL A 137 7.17 -1.95 -3.18
C VAL A 137 8.01 -3.08 -2.58
N ARG A 138 8.86 -3.71 -3.39
CA ARG A 138 9.74 -4.85 -3.02
C ARG A 138 9.04 -5.95 -2.21
N ASP A 139 8.97 -5.81 -0.88
CA ASP A 139 8.42 -6.78 0.07
C ASP A 139 7.03 -6.39 0.61
N LEU A 140 6.54 -5.19 0.26
CA LEU A 140 5.25 -4.64 0.67
C LEU A 140 4.30 -4.58 -0.53
N THR A 141 3.21 -5.36 -0.45
CA THR A 141 2.07 -5.23 -1.37
C THR A 141 0.98 -4.46 -0.65
N ALA A 142 0.95 -3.14 -0.83
CA ALA A 142 -0.12 -2.32 -0.28
C ALA A 142 -1.30 -2.34 -1.27
N VAL A 143 -2.42 -2.91 -0.84
CA VAL A 143 -3.67 -2.93 -1.61
C VAL A 143 -4.68 -2.00 -0.93
N ARG A 144 -5.14 -0.97 -1.65
CA ARG A 144 -6.23 -0.09 -1.23
C ARG A 144 -7.39 -0.25 -2.19
N THR A 145 -8.53 -0.66 -1.69
CA THR A 145 -9.75 -0.89 -2.46
C THR A 145 -10.80 0.17 -2.15
N ARG A 146 -11.68 0.42 -3.12
CA ARG A 146 -12.82 1.30 -2.95
C ARG A 146 -13.83 0.76 -1.94
N GLU A 147 -13.94 -0.56 -1.81
CA GLU A 147 -14.86 -1.23 -0.88
C GLU A 147 -14.34 -1.19 0.56
N ASP A 148 -13.11 -1.62 0.80
CA ASP A 148 -12.58 -1.75 2.16
C ASP A 148 -11.94 -0.44 2.67
N HIS A 149 -11.45 0.44 1.78
CA HIS A 149 -10.72 1.66 2.13
C HIS A 149 -11.19 2.88 1.30
N PRO A 150 -12.48 3.26 1.34
CA PRO A 150 -13.04 4.26 0.42
C PRO A 150 -12.38 5.63 0.53
N ARG A 151 -12.09 6.10 1.75
CA ARG A 151 -11.48 7.43 1.96
C ARG A 151 -10.08 7.50 1.36
N ASP A 152 -9.23 6.52 1.68
CA ASP A 152 -7.85 6.46 1.18
C ASP A 152 -7.81 6.25 -0.33
N PHE A 153 -8.68 5.39 -0.86
CA PHE A 153 -8.80 5.14 -2.28
C PHE A 153 -9.08 6.44 -3.05
N TRP A 154 -10.13 7.17 -2.67
CA TRP A 154 -10.48 8.43 -3.34
C TRP A 154 -9.40 9.49 -3.15
N PHE A 155 -8.81 9.59 -1.95
CA PHE A 155 -7.72 10.53 -1.70
C PHE A 155 -6.52 10.31 -2.61
N ILE A 156 -6.04 9.06 -2.72
CA ILE A 156 -4.89 8.72 -3.58
C ILE A 156 -5.23 8.96 -5.05
N ILE A 157 -6.41 8.53 -5.51
CA ILE A 157 -6.86 8.76 -6.90
C ILE A 157 -6.93 10.24 -7.23
N SER A 158 -7.50 11.06 -6.34
CA SER A 158 -7.60 12.50 -6.52
C SER A 158 -6.23 13.17 -6.59
N ILE A 159 -5.29 12.79 -5.73
CA ILE A 159 -3.92 13.33 -5.76
C ILE A 159 -3.23 12.97 -7.07
N LEU A 160 -3.26 11.69 -7.46
CA LEU A 160 -2.62 11.23 -8.70
C LEU A 160 -3.24 11.90 -9.93
N GLY A 161 -4.56 12.09 -9.94
CA GLY A 161 -5.27 12.80 -11.00
C GLY A 161 -4.87 14.28 -11.08
N LEU A 162 -4.81 14.98 -9.96
CA LEU A 162 -4.39 16.39 -9.90
C LEU A 162 -2.95 16.58 -10.38
N ILE A 163 -2.03 15.71 -9.95
CA ILE A 163 -0.63 15.73 -10.43
C ILE A 163 -0.59 15.47 -11.93
N GLY A 164 -1.33 14.47 -12.43
CA GLY A 164 -1.38 14.14 -13.85
C GLY A 164 -1.84 15.32 -14.72
N VAL A 165 -2.93 15.99 -14.32
CA VAL A 165 -3.43 17.21 -15.01
C VAL A 165 -2.42 18.36 -14.89
N GLY A 166 -1.84 18.56 -13.71
CA GLY A 166 -0.86 19.62 -13.48
C GLY A 166 0.38 19.48 -14.36
N LEU A 167 0.89 18.26 -14.54
CA LEU A 167 2.02 17.99 -15.43
C LEU A 167 1.69 18.26 -16.90
N ILE A 168 0.47 17.94 -17.35
CA ILE A 168 0.03 18.24 -18.72
C ILE A 168 -0.05 19.75 -18.94
N ILE A 169 -0.66 20.49 -18.00
CA ILE A 169 -0.76 21.96 -18.09
C ILE A 169 0.64 22.58 -18.11
N TRP A 170 1.54 22.13 -17.25
CA TRP A 170 2.91 22.62 -17.19
C TRP A 170 3.68 22.35 -18.48
N GLY A 171 3.51 21.19 -19.10
CA GLY A 171 4.12 20.89 -20.40
C GLY A 171 3.45 21.57 -21.60
N LEU A 172 2.33 22.27 -21.41
CA LEU A 172 1.68 23.06 -22.47
C LEU A 172 1.97 24.57 -22.36
N LEU A 173 2.57 25.00 -21.25
CA LEU A 173 3.00 26.38 -20.97
C LEU A 173 4.45 26.60 -21.43
#